data_AF-A0A060BS51-F1
#
_entry.id   AF-A0A060BS51-F1
#
_cell.length_a   1.000
_cell.length_b   1.000
_cell.length_c   1.000
_cell.angle_alpha   90.00
_cell.angle_beta   90.00
_cell.angle_gamma   90.00
#
_symmetry.space_group_name_H-M   'P 1'
#
loop_
_entity.id
_entity.type
_entity.pdbx_description
1 polymer ?
#
loop_
_entity_poly.entity_id
_entity_poly.type
_entity_poly.pdbx_seq_one_letter_code
_entity_poly.pdbx_strand_id
1 'polypeptide(L)'
;MSTADPSLAHRRASTTVAVAGPDGAPLAGVPVVVEQLRHEFRFGNIGVDLIPHATGEIPRDGLAGLWLELFNAVTLPFYWADVEPEPGRPGTGRLRAAARWFAERGVRVK
;
A
#
# COMPACT_ATOMS: atom_id res chain seq x y z
N MET A 1 0.78 -21.88 -21.56
CA MET A 1 1.32 -21.72 -20.20
C MET A 1 2.75 -21.23 -20.36
N SER A 2 3.05 -19.97 -20.01
CA SER A 2 4.41 -19.42 -20.19
C SER A 2 5.35 -20.11 -19.20
N THR A 3 6.40 -20.76 -19.69
CA THR A 3 7.47 -21.30 -18.85
C THR A 3 8.24 -20.14 -18.26
N ALA A 4 8.27 -20.08 -16.93
CA ALA A 4 8.94 -19.00 -16.24
C ALA A 4 10.47 -19.04 -16.43
N ASP A 5 11.08 -17.86 -16.51
CA ASP A 5 12.52 -17.70 -16.74
C ASP A 5 13.36 -18.33 -15.61
N PRO A 6 14.22 -19.33 -15.91
CA PRO A 6 15.06 -19.98 -14.91
C PRO A 6 16.11 -19.04 -14.29
N SER A 7 16.50 -17.95 -14.96
CA SER A 7 17.44 -16.95 -14.39
C SER A 7 16.89 -16.28 -13.12
N LEU A 8 15.56 -16.26 -12.97
CA LEU A 8 14.85 -15.69 -11.82
C LEU A 8 14.59 -16.70 -10.70
N ALA A 9 15.13 -17.92 -10.75
CA ALA A 9 14.89 -18.94 -9.72
C ALA A 9 15.23 -18.44 -8.29
N HIS A 10 16.28 -17.62 -8.15
CA HIS A 10 16.69 -17.01 -6.87
C HIS A 10 15.72 -15.92 -6.35
N ARG A 11 14.72 -15.52 -7.13
CA ARG A 11 13.69 -14.53 -6.76
C ARG A 11 12.28 -15.12 -6.74
N ARG A 12 12.17 -16.45 -6.87
CA ARG A 12 10.90 -17.16 -6.94
C ARG A 12 10.85 -18.22 -5.86
N ALA A 13 9.65 -18.46 -5.36
CA ALA A 13 9.36 -19.56 -4.47
C ALA A 13 8.13 -20.30 -5.01
N SER A 14 8.06 -21.59 -4.70
CA SER A 14 6.89 -22.42 -4.97
C SER A 14 6.26 -22.80 -3.64
N THR A 15 4.94 -22.77 -3.59
CA THR A 15 4.16 -23.25 -2.45
C THR A 15 2.99 -24.07 -2.95
N THR A 16 2.52 -25.01 -2.14
CA THR A 16 1.35 -25.84 -2.44
C THR A 16 0.21 -25.43 -1.51
N VAL A 17 -0.93 -25.08 -2.09
CA VAL A 17 -2.15 -24.74 -1.36
C VAL A 17 -3.17 -25.86 -1.57
N ALA A 18 -3.65 -26.45 -0.48
CA ALA A 18 -4.73 -27.42 -0.51
C ALA A 18 -6.06 -26.73 -0.17
N VAL A 19 -7.09 -26.98 -0.97
CA VAL A 19 -8.45 -26.46 -0.74
C VAL A 19 -9.33 -27.63 -0.29
N ALA A 20 -9.99 -27.48 0.85
CA ALA A 20 -10.86 -28.49 1.43
C ALA A 20 -12.28 -27.95 1.62
N GLY A 21 -13.27 -28.85 1.54
CA GLY A 21 -14.67 -28.56 1.85
C GLY A 21 -14.92 -28.45 3.36
N PRO A 22 -16.16 -28.11 3.77
CA PRO A 22 -16.53 -27.98 5.18
C PRO A 22 -16.34 -29.27 6.01
N ASP A 23 -16.31 -30.42 5.35
CA ASP A 23 -16.07 -31.75 5.91
C ASP A 23 -14.58 -32.13 5.99
N GLY A 24 -13.69 -31.25 5.52
CA GLY A 24 -12.25 -31.50 5.44
C GLY A 24 -11.80 -32.31 4.22
N ALA A 25 -12.72 -32.72 3.33
CA ALA A 25 -12.37 -33.45 2.12
C ALA A 25 -11.74 -32.51 1.07
N PRO A 26 -10.68 -32.92 0.34
CA PRO A 26 -10.10 -32.11 -0.73
C PRO A 26 -11.10 -31.81 -1.85
N LEU A 27 -11.15 -30.57 -2.32
CA LEU A 27 -11.94 -30.19 -3.49
C LEU A 27 -11.13 -30.41 -4.77
N ALA A 28 -11.59 -31.32 -5.63
CA ALA A 28 -10.95 -31.65 -6.91
C ALA A 28 -11.71 -31.06 -8.10
N GLY A 29 -10.98 -30.56 -9.11
CA GLY A 29 -11.58 -30.06 -10.36
C GLY A 29 -12.37 -28.76 -10.23
N VAL A 30 -12.27 -28.08 -9.09
CA VAL A 30 -12.97 -26.81 -8.83
C VAL A 30 -12.11 -25.64 -9.32
N PRO A 31 -12.68 -24.63 -10.02
CA PRO A 31 -11.95 -23.43 -10.39
C PRO A 31 -11.52 -22.65 -9.13
N VAL A 32 -10.26 -22.23 -9.11
CA VAL A 32 -9.69 -21.39 -8.04
C VAL A 32 -9.20 -20.08 -8.63
N VAL A 33 -9.44 -18.98 -7.91
CA VAL A 33 -8.89 -17.65 -8.23
C VAL A 33 -7.79 -17.35 -7.23
N VAL A 34 -6.63 -16.93 -7.74
CA VAL A 34 -5.48 -16.52 -6.92
C VAL A 34 -5.18 -15.06 -7.24
N GLU A 35 -5.18 -14.22 -6.22
CA GLU A 35 -4.94 -12.79 -6.32
C GLU A 35 -3.85 -12.36 -5.31
N GLN A 36 -2.90 -11.54 -5.77
CA GLN A 36 -1.91 -10.94 -4.89
C GLN A 36 -2.48 -9.63 -4.32
N LEU A 37 -3.00 -9.69 -3.08
CA LEU A 37 -3.62 -8.53 -2.45
C LEU A 37 -2.60 -7.52 -1.91
N ARG A 38 -1.45 -7.99 -1.44
CA ARG A 38 -0.37 -7.18 -0.83
C ARG A 38 0.99 -7.83 -1.04
N HIS A 39 2.04 -7.06 -0.81
CA HIS A 39 3.43 -7.51 -0.86
C HIS A 39 4.23 -6.94 0.32
N GLU A 40 5.26 -7.66 0.75
CA GLU A 40 6.12 -7.23 1.86
C GLU A 40 7.17 -6.19 1.43
N PHE A 41 7.69 -6.32 0.20
CA PHE A 41 8.64 -5.35 -0.34
C PHE A 41 8.02 -3.95 -0.33
N ARG A 42 8.79 -2.92 0.04
CA ARG A 42 8.26 -1.56 0.11
C ARG A 42 8.21 -0.97 -1.30
N PHE A 43 7.00 -0.87 -1.84
CA PHE A 43 6.74 -0.15 -3.06
C PHE A 43 6.07 1.16 -2.69
N GLY A 44 6.74 2.27 -2.96
CA GLY A 44 6.29 3.57 -2.50
C GLY A 44 6.36 4.66 -3.53
N ASN A 45 5.59 5.70 -3.25
CA ASN A 45 5.50 6.93 -4.03
C ASN A 45 5.43 8.13 -3.06
N ILE A 46 5.63 9.34 -3.58
CA ILE A 46 5.40 10.57 -2.82
C ILE A 46 3.90 10.72 -2.52
N GLY A 47 3.56 11.16 -1.31
CA GLY A 47 2.17 11.29 -0.85
C GLY A 47 1.52 12.65 -1.09
N VAL A 48 2.21 13.59 -1.74
CA VAL A 48 1.83 15.01 -1.79
C VAL A 48 0.43 15.23 -2.35
N ASP A 49 0.06 14.52 -3.43
CA ASP A 49 -1.24 14.69 -4.10
C ASP A 49 -2.41 14.19 -3.25
N LEU A 50 -2.16 13.31 -2.29
CA LEU A 50 -3.16 12.73 -1.39
C LEU A 50 -3.27 13.46 -0.06
N ILE A 51 -2.39 14.41 0.26
CA ILE A 51 -2.51 15.21 1.49
C ILE A 51 -3.88 15.90 1.59
N PRO A 52 -4.38 16.63 0.56
CA PRO A 52 -5.69 17.27 0.63
C PRO A 52 -6.85 16.29 0.81
N HIS A 53 -6.73 15.07 0.27
CA HIS A 53 -7.75 14.04 0.45
C HIS A 53 -7.72 13.47 1.86
N ALA A 54 -6.52 13.16 2.36
CA ALA A 54 -6.30 12.63 3.69
C ALA A 54 -6.72 13.58 4.82
N THR A 55 -6.69 14.89 4.55
CA THR A 55 -7.12 15.95 5.49
C THR A 55 -8.59 16.37 5.30
N GLY A 56 -9.28 15.82 4.31
CA GLY A 56 -10.67 16.17 4.00
C GLY A 56 -10.86 17.53 3.31
N GLU A 57 -9.77 18.16 2.85
CA GLU A 57 -9.83 19.44 2.13
C GLU A 57 -10.42 19.28 0.73
N ILE A 58 -9.95 18.27 -0.02
CA ILE A 58 -10.38 18.01 -1.41
C ILE A 58 -10.48 16.50 -1.61
N PRO A 59 -11.67 15.94 -1.89
CA PRO A 59 -11.81 14.52 -2.14
C PRO A 59 -11.07 14.10 -3.42
N ARG A 60 -10.38 12.96 -3.36
CA ARG A 60 -9.66 12.36 -4.49
C ARG A 60 -9.84 10.84 -4.49
N ASP A 61 -11.05 10.35 -4.23
CA ASP A 61 -11.33 8.93 -3.99
C ASP A 61 -10.79 8.01 -5.10
N GLY A 62 -10.89 8.42 -6.37
CA GLY A 62 -10.36 7.66 -7.49
C GLY A 62 -8.83 7.54 -7.47
N LEU A 63 -8.11 8.63 -7.22
CA LEU A 63 -6.65 8.59 -7.08
C LEU A 63 -6.24 7.82 -5.83
N ALA A 64 -6.95 8.03 -4.71
CA ALA A 64 -6.68 7.35 -3.46
C ALA A 64 -6.83 5.83 -3.58
N GLY A 65 -7.88 5.36 -4.25
CA GLY A 65 -8.11 3.94 -4.53
C GLY A 65 -6.96 3.33 -5.33
N LEU A 66 -6.67 3.89 -6.51
CA LEU A 66 -5.58 3.41 -7.37
C LEU A 66 -4.21 3.44 -6.68
N TRP A 67 -3.96 4.47 -5.86
CA TRP A 67 -2.72 4.59 -5.11
C TRP A 67 -2.59 3.48 -4.05
N LEU A 68 -3.67 3.22 -3.29
CA LEU A 68 -3.69 2.21 -2.22
C LEU A 68 -3.70 0.77 -2.74
N GLU A 69 -4.19 0.54 -3.97
CA GLU A 69 -4.10 -0.76 -4.64
C GLU A 69 -2.65 -1.13 -5.01
N LEU A 70 -1.80 -0.14 -5.25
CA LEU A 70 -0.44 -0.36 -5.77
C LEU A 70 0.66 -0.15 -4.72
N PHE A 71 0.57 0.89 -3.90
CA PHE A 71 1.67 1.31 -3.01
C PHE A 71 1.40 0.96 -1.55
N ASN A 72 2.46 0.48 -0.86
CA ASN A 72 2.42 0.12 0.57
C ASN A 72 3.40 0.96 1.41
N ALA A 73 4.05 1.96 0.81
CA ALA A 73 4.91 2.91 1.49
C ALA A 73 4.71 4.32 0.92
N VAL A 74 4.82 5.34 1.77
CA VAL A 74 4.69 6.74 1.36
C VAL A 74 5.84 7.56 1.92
N THR A 75 6.39 8.45 1.11
CA THR A 75 7.23 9.55 1.62
C THR A 75 6.37 10.80 1.68
N LEU A 76 6.23 11.38 2.86
CA LEU A 76 5.55 12.66 3.03
C LEU A 76 6.54 13.83 2.87
N PRO A 77 6.11 14.97 2.31
CA PRO A 77 6.99 16.11 2.13
C PRO A 77 7.43 16.66 3.49
N PHE A 78 8.71 16.96 3.61
CA PHE A 78 9.27 17.67 4.75
C PHE A 78 10.05 18.88 4.24
N TYR A 79 9.44 20.05 4.33
CA TYR A 79 10.08 21.33 4.05
C TYR A 79 9.99 22.18 5.31
N TRP A 80 11.12 22.72 5.75
CA TRP A 80 11.19 23.47 7.01
C TRP A 80 10.21 24.66 7.01
N ALA A 81 10.10 25.37 5.89
CA ALA A 81 9.17 26.49 5.73
C ALA A 81 7.69 26.10 5.92
N ASP A 82 7.31 24.85 5.61
CA ASP A 82 5.94 24.36 5.82
C ASP A 82 5.76 23.84 7.26
N VAL A 83 6.81 23.22 7.81
CA VAL A 83 6.80 22.61 9.14
C VAL A 83 6.81 23.67 10.25
N GLU A 84 7.57 24.74 10.07
CA GLU A 84 7.71 25.86 11.01
C GLU A 84 7.81 27.18 10.24
N PRO A 85 6.68 27.70 9.74
CA PRO A 85 6.66 28.96 8.97
C PRO A 85 7.10 30.17 9.81
N GLU A 86 6.80 30.12 11.11
CA GLU A 86 7.22 31.11 12.11
C GLU A 86 8.06 30.41 13.18
N PRO A 87 9.24 30.95 13.55
CA PRO A 87 10.07 30.37 14.60
C PRO A 87 9.29 30.17 15.91
N GLY A 88 9.37 28.96 16.46
CA GLY A 88 8.65 28.52 17.65
C GLY A 88 7.19 28.13 17.42
N ARG A 89 6.68 28.13 16.17
CA ARG A 89 5.27 27.85 15.85
C ARG A 89 5.12 26.77 14.76
N PRO A 90 5.24 25.48 15.11
CA PRO A 90 5.13 24.40 14.14
C PRO A 90 3.71 24.23 13.56
N GLY A 91 3.61 24.22 12.22
CA GLY A 91 2.39 24.03 11.44
C GLY A 91 2.10 22.56 11.04
N THR A 92 2.57 21.58 11.81
CA THR A 92 2.61 20.16 11.39
C THR A 92 1.27 19.42 11.35
N GLY A 93 0.16 20.06 11.75
CA GLY A 93 -1.14 19.40 11.89
C GLY A 93 -1.62 18.72 10.61
N ARG A 94 -1.50 19.41 9.46
CA ARG A 94 -1.88 18.90 8.14
C ARG A 94 -1.09 17.66 7.76
N LEU A 95 0.23 17.71 7.92
CA LEU A 95 1.13 16.60 7.59
C LEU A 95 0.91 15.39 8.52
N ARG A 96 0.67 15.64 9.81
CA ARG A 96 0.36 14.58 10.79
C ARG A 96 -0.98 13.90 10.51
N ALA A 97 -1.99 14.66 10.07
CA ALA A 97 -3.27 14.08 9.65
C ALA A 97 -3.10 13.18 8.43
N ALA A 98 -2.34 13.63 7.42
CA ALA A 98 -2.01 12.79 6.27
C ALA A 98 -1.24 11.52 6.67
N ALA A 99 -0.25 11.64 7.55
CA ALA A 99 0.50 10.49 8.07
C ALA A 99 -0.40 9.46 8.76
N ARG A 100 -1.35 9.91 9.59
CA ARG A 100 -2.33 9.02 10.25
C ARG A 100 -3.22 8.32 9.23
N TRP A 101 -3.76 9.05 8.25
CA TRP A 101 -4.63 8.49 7.22
C TRP A 101 -3.96 7.34 6.44
N PHE A 102 -2.69 7.50 6.07
CA PHE A 102 -1.89 6.46 5.42
C PHE A 102 -1.63 5.27 6.37
N ALA A 103 -1.22 5.54 7.62
CA ALA A 103 -0.90 4.50 8.59
C ALA A 103 -2.12 3.61 8.91
N GLU A 104 -3.31 4.20 9.07
CA GLU A 104 -4.58 3.48 9.29
C GLU A 104 -4.95 2.54 8.14
N ARG A 105 -4.40 2.77 6.94
CA ARG A 105 -4.62 1.94 5.74
C ARG A 105 -3.48 0.95 5.49
N GLY A 106 -2.56 0.79 6.45
CA GLY A 106 -1.45 -0.16 6.36
C GLY A 106 -0.28 0.32 5.52
N VAL A 107 -0.21 1.61 5.18
CA VAL A 107 0.89 2.20 4.41
C VAL A 107 2.01 2.60 5.36
N ARG A 108 3.24 2.18 5.06
CA ARG A 108 4.43 2.59 5.83
C ARG A 108 4.78 4.04 5.52
N VAL A 109 4.65 4.92 6.51
CA VAL A 109 5.07 6.33 6.40
C VAL A 109 6.56 6.46 6.65
N LYS A 110 7.25 7.17 5.74
CA LYS A 110 8.63 7.63 5.85
C LYS A 110 8.67 9.14 5.89
#